data_AF-A0A1A8ME15-F1
#
_entry.id   AF-A0A1A8ME15-F1
#
_cell.length_a   1.000
_cell.length_b   1.000
_cell.length_c   1.000
_cell.angle_alpha   90.00
_cell.angle_beta   90.00
_cell.angle_gamma   90.00
#
_symmetry.space_group_name_H-M   'P 1'
#
loop_
_entity.id
_entity.type
_entity.pdbx_description
1 polymer ?
#
loop_
_entity_poly.entity_id
_entity_poly.type
_entity_poly.pdbx_seq_one_letter_code
_entity_poly.pdbx_strand_id
1 'polypeptide(L)'
;RDEIQTVYKILATILHLGNLTFGVDGDVTLIENTKPVSVIRDLLSTKEENVEKALLYRTVATGRDVIEKQHTTQEASYGRDALAKAMYERLFCWIVG
;
A
#
# COMPACT_ATOMS: atom_id res chain seq x y z
N ARG A 1 3.23 -26.52 2.27
CA ARG A 1 2.55 -26.02 1.04
C ARG A 1 2.02 -24.59 1.26
N ASP A 2 1.53 -24.28 2.46
CA ASP A 2 0.99 -22.98 2.87
C ASP A 2 2.03 -21.84 2.85
N GLU A 3 3.29 -22.15 3.12
CA GLU A 3 4.43 -21.24 3.04
C GLU A 3 4.63 -20.67 1.63
N ILE A 4 4.71 -21.54 0.63
CA ILE A 4 4.82 -21.14 -0.78
C ILE A 4 3.60 -20.31 -1.21
N GLN A 5 2.42 -20.66 -0.73
CA GLN A 5 1.22 -19.89 -1.02
C GLN A 5 1.26 -18.49 -0.38
N THR A 6 1.85 -18.35 0.79
CA THR A 6 2.08 -17.06 1.45
C THR A 6 3.08 -16.21 0.66
N VAL A 7 4.17 -16.82 0.17
CA VAL A 7 5.14 -16.17 -0.72
C VAL A 7 4.44 -15.63 -1.98
N TYR A 8 3.64 -16.47 -2.64
CA TYR A 8 2.89 -16.05 -3.84
C TYR A 8 1.87 -14.93 -3.55
N LYS A 9 1.18 -14.97 -2.40
CA LYS A 9 0.26 -13.90 -2.00
C LYS A 9 0.98 -12.57 -1.82
N ILE A 10 2.15 -12.57 -1.16
CA ILE A 10 2.95 -11.36 -0.96
C ILE A 10 3.46 -10.82 -2.30
N LEU A 11 3.99 -11.67 -3.17
CA LEU A 11 4.45 -11.29 -4.51
C LEU A 11 3.31 -10.75 -5.37
N ALA A 12 2.14 -11.39 -5.36
CA ALA A 12 0.95 -10.90 -6.06
C ALA A 12 0.54 -9.52 -5.52
N THR A 13 0.58 -9.33 -4.20
CA THR A 13 0.27 -8.03 -3.59
C THR A 13 1.24 -6.95 -4.05
N ILE A 14 2.55 -7.23 -4.11
CA ILE A 14 3.56 -6.29 -4.61
C ILE A 14 3.31 -5.91 -6.08
N LEU A 15 2.96 -6.90 -6.91
CA LEU A 15 2.64 -6.67 -8.32
C LEU A 15 1.39 -5.79 -8.46
N HIS A 16 0.34 -6.07 -7.70
CA HIS A 16 -0.88 -5.26 -7.70
C HIS A 16 -0.64 -3.86 -7.13
N LEU A 17 0.24 -3.71 -6.13
CA LEU A 17 0.68 -2.41 -5.63
C LEU A 17 1.32 -1.62 -6.77
N GLY A 18 2.30 -2.18 -7.49
CA GLY A 18 2.98 -1.52 -8.61
C GLY A 18 2.05 -1.08 -9.75
N ASN A 19 0.91 -1.75 -9.91
CA ASN A 19 -0.11 -1.38 -10.89
C ASN A 19 -0.99 -0.21 -10.46
N LEU A 20 -0.89 0.30 -9.23
CA LEU A 20 -1.68 1.43 -8.75
C LEU A 20 -1.27 2.73 -9.44
N THR A 21 -2.28 3.49 -9.87
CA THR A 21 -2.12 4.81 -10.49
C THR A 21 -2.77 5.85 -9.58
N PHE A 22 -2.02 6.89 -9.26
CA PHE A 22 -2.50 8.01 -8.46
C PHE A 22 -2.80 9.21 -9.35
N GLY A 23 -3.98 9.79 -9.16
CA GLY A 23 -4.45 10.98 -9.84
C GLY A 23 -4.73 12.11 -8.86
N VAL A 24 -5.10 13.26 -9.40
CA VAL A 24 -5.56 14.42 -8.63
C VAL A 24 -6.97 14.76 -9.10
N ASP A 25 -7.89 14.91 -8.16
CA ASP A 25 -9.21 15.50 -8.40
C ASP A 25 -9.33 16.80 -7.59
N GLY A 26 -9.26 17.93 -8.30
CA GLY A 26 -9.17 19.25 -7.68
C GLY A 26 -7.87 19.43 -6.89
N ASP A 27 -7.98 19.43 -5.56
CA ASP A 27 -6.87 19.60 -4.61
C ASP A 27 -6.58 18.31 -3.80
N VAL A 28 -7.21 17.21 -4.21
CA VAL A 28 -7.27 15.95 -3.46
C VAL A 28 -6.61 14.84 -4.30
N THR A 29 -5.63 14.13 -3.72
CA THR A 29 -5.00 12.96 -4.36
C THR A 29 -5.87 11.73 -4.18
N LEU A 30 -6.08 10.97 -5.27
CA LEU A 30 -6.88 9.76 -5.28
C LEU A 30 -6.21 8.63 -6.05
N ILE A 31 -6.72 7.40 -5.87
CA ILE A 31 -6.33 6.24 -6.67
C ILE A 31 -7.28 6.15 -7.86
N GLU A 32 -6.75 6.27 -9.08
CA GLU A 32 -7.57 6.21 -10.30
C GLU A 32 -8.09 4.80 -10.57
N ASN A 33 -7.37 3.77 -10.10
CA ASN A 33 -7.71 2.38 -10.33
C ASN A 33 -8.03 1.63 -9.03
N THR A 34 -9.31 1.39 -8.79
CA THR A 34 -9.79 0.60 -7.64
C THR A 34 -9.59 -0.91 -7.82
N LYS A 35 -9.41 -1.39 -9.06
CA LYS A 35 -9.24 -2.83 -9.34
C LYS A 35 -8.07 -3.47 -8.59
N PRO A 36 -6.83 -2.94 -8.62
CA PRO A 36 -5.74 -3.55 -7.87
C PRO A 36 -5.92 -3.37 -6.37
N VAL A 37 -6.57 -2.28 -5.91
CA VAL A 37 -6.86 -2.05 -4.48
C VAL A 37 -7.75 -3.17 -3.92
N SER A 38 -8.79 -3.56 -4.65
CA SER A 38 -9.69 -4.67 -4.26
C SER A 38 -8.92 -6.00 -4.14
N VAL A 39 -7.99 -6.27 -5.07
CA VAL A 39 -7.15 -7.48 -4.99
C VAL A 39 -6.17 -7.41 -3.82
N ILE A 40 -5.51 -6.27 -3.61
CA ILE A 40 -4.59 -6.05 -2.48
C ILE A 40 -5.33 -6.25 -1.15
N ARG A 41 -6.55 -5.70 -1.03
CA ARG A 41 -7.42 -5.87 0.13
C ARG A 41 -7.63 -7.35 0.44
N ASP A 42 -7.99 -8.15 -0.57
CA ASP A 42 -8.25 -9.58 -0.40
C ASP A 42 -6.98 -10.35 -0.03
N LEU A 43 -5.85 -10.02 -0.66
CA LEU A 43 -4.57 -10.66 -0.37
C LEU A 43 -4.05 -10.35 1.03
N LEU A 44 -4.22 -9.11 1.49
CA LEU A 44 -3.83 -8.65 2.82
C LEU A 44 -4.90 -8.90 3.89
N SER A 45 -6.08 -9.40 3.49
CA SER A 45 -7.25 -9.57 4.38
C SER A 45 -7.57 -8.30 5.19
N THR A 46 -7.51 -7.15 4.53
CA THR A 46 -7.79 -5.83 5.12
C THR A 46 -9.05 -5.20 4.50
N LYS A 47 -9.33 -3.93 4.79
CA LYS A 47 -10.39 -3.16 4.10
C LYS A 47 -9.78 -2.29 3.02
N GLU A 48 -10.55 -2.03 1.97
CA GLU A 48 -10.15 -1.15 0.86
C GLU A 48 -9.76 0.24 1.39
N GLU A 49 -10.60 0.78 2.27
CA GLU A 49 -10.38 2.03 3.01
C GLU A 49 -9.02 2.08 3.73
N ASN A 50 -8.55 0.96 4.28
CA ASN A 50 -7.26 0.92 4.97
C ASN A 50 -6.09 0.99 3.99
N VAL A 51 -6.23 0.35 2.82
CA VAL A 51 -5.22 0.39 1.75
C VAL A 51 -5.15 1.80 1.18
N GLU A 52 -6.30 2.40 0.86
CA GLU A 52 -6.38 3.77 0.40
C GLU A 52 -5.82 4.75 1.42
N LYS A 53 -6.21 4.63 2.70
CA LYS A 53 -5.67 5.48 3.76
C LYS A 53 -4.17 5.36 3.89
N ALA A 54 -3.63 4.14 3.87
CA ALA A 54 -2.19 3.91 3.98
C ALA A 54 -1.38 4.49 2.81
N LEU A 55 -2.00 4.63 1.62
CA LEU A 55 -1.34 5.14 0.42
C LEU A 55 -1.57 6.63 0.18
N LEU A 56 -2.75 7.14 0.55
CA LEU A 56 -3.19 8.51 0.27
C LEU A 56 -3.01 9.45 1.47
N TYR A 57 -2.83 8.93 2.69
CA TYR A 57 -2.73 9.75 3.89
C TYR A 57 -1.55 9.34 4.75
N ARG A 58 -0.81 10.33 5.24
CA ARG A 58 0.13 10.13 6.34
C ARG A 58 -0.51 10.62 7.62
N THR A 59 -0.72 9.70 8.54
CA THR A 59 -1.06 10.03 9.93
C THR A 59 0.22 10.46 10.64
N VAL A 60 0.36 11.76 10.92
CA VAL A 60 1.45 12.29 11.73
C VAL A 60 0.91 12.57 13.13
N ALA A 61 1.27 11.71 14.08
CA ALA A 61 1.00 11.98 15.49
C ALA A 61 2.07 12.93 16.04
N THR A 62 1.70 14.18 16.33
CA THR A 62 2.58 15.16 16.96
C THR A 62 2.09 15.39 18.39
N GLY A 63 2.67 14.68 19.36
CA GLY A 63 2.30 14.80 20.77
C GLY A 63 0.87 14.29 21.04
N ARG A 64 -0.09 15.22 21.19
CA ARG A 64 -1.53 14.91 21.43
C ARG A 64 -2.40 15.02 20.18
N ASP A 65 -1.90 15.62 19.11
CA ASP A 65 -2.68 15.85 17.90
C ASP A 65 -2.31 14.84 16.81
N VAL A 66 -3.33 14.19 16.27
CA VAL A 66 -3.22 13.32 15.10
C VAL A 66 -3.59 14.15 13.88
N ILE A 67 -2.57 14.56 13.12
CA ILE A 67 -2.78 15.32 11.89
C ILE A 67 -2.74 14.34 10.72
N GLU A 68 -3.89 14.16 10.06
CA GLU A 68 -3.96 13.43 8.79
C GLU A 68 -3.63 14.40 7.66
N LYS A 69 -2.43 14.26 7.09
CA LYS A 69 -2.03 15.04 5.92
C LYS A 69 -2.23 14.19 4.68
N GLN A 70 -3.00 14.71 3.73
CA GLN A 70 -3.17 14.06 2.43
C GLN A 70 -1.86 14.12 1.64
N HIS A 71 -1.52 12.99 1.02
CA HIS A 71 -0.35 12.88 0.18
C HIS A 71 -0.55 13.59 -1.16
N THR A 72 0.54 14.11 -1.72
CA THR A 72 0.56 14.42 -3.16
C THR A 72 0.64 13.12 -3.97
N THR A 73 0.32 13.14 -5.26
CA THR A 73 0.49 11.98 -6.15
C THR A 73 1.90 11.40 -6.12
N GLN A 74 2.92 12.27 -6.00
CA GLN A 74 4.32 11.87 -5.90
C GLN A 74 4.62 11.19 -4.56
N GLU A 75 4.11 11.73 -3.45
CA GLU A 75 4.27 11.11 -2.13
C GLU A 75 3.53 9.77 -2.03
N ALA A 76 2.32 9.67 -2.61
CA ALA A 76 1.56 8.42 -2.67
C ALA A 76 2.30 7.36 -3.49
N SER A 77 2.89 7.75 -4.64
CA SER A 77 3.73 6.87 -5.45
C SER A 77 4.97 6.40 -4.69
N TYR A 78 5.63 7.32 -3.97
CA TYR A 78 6.77 6.97 -3.11
C TYR A 78 6.35 6.03 -1.97
N GLY A 79 5.20 6.29 -1.33
CA GLY A 79 4.63 5.45 -0.28
C GLY A 79 4.33 4.03 -0.76
N ARG A 80 3.74 3.88 -1.94
CA ARG A 80 3.53 2.60 -2.62
C ARG A 80 4.84 1.86 -2.84
N ASP A 81 5.85 2.52 -3.38
CA ASP A 81 7.14 1.90 -3.68
C ASP A 81 7.89 1.51 -2.40
N ALA A 82 7.81 2.33 -1.35
CA ALA A 82 8.34 2.02 -0.03
C ALA A 82 7.63 0.82 0.60
N LEU A 83 6.30 0.74 0.50
CA LEU A 83 5.52 -0.40 0.97
C LEU A 83 5.90 -1.69 0.22
N ALA A 84 5.98 -1.62 -1.11
CA ALA A 84 6.40 -2.74 -1.95
C ALA A 84 7.80 -3.25 -1.57
N LYS A 85 8.77 -2.34 -1.35
CA LYS A 85 10.11 -2.68 -0.87
C LYS A 85 10.08 -3.33 0.51
N ALA A 86 9.39 -2.73 1.47
CA ALA A 86 9.30 -3.26 2.83
C ALA A 86 8.66 -4.66 2.87
N MET A 87 7.65 -4.90 2.03
CA MET A 87 7.04 -6.23 1.90
C MET A 87 8.02 -7.25 1.32
N TYR A 88 8.75 -6.88 0.27
CA TYR A 88 9.74 -7.75 -0.36
C TYR A 88 10.90 -8.05 0.59
N GLU A 89 11.45 -7.04 1.27
CA GLU A 89 12.51 -7.20 2.26
C GLU A 89 12.09 -8.17 3.36
N ARG A 90 10.89 -7.97 3.93
CA ARG A 90 10.36 -8.85 4.97
C ARG A 90 10.12 -10.27 4.48
N LEU A 91 9.65 -10.44 3.25
CA LEU A 91 9.51 -11.75 2.60
C LEU A 91 10.87 -12.43 2.42
N PHE A 92 11.86 -11.69 1.90
CA PHE A 92 13.21 -12.21 1.66
C PHE A 92 13.88 -12.61 2.98
N CYS A 93 13.81 -11.77 4.01
CA CYS A 93 14.29 -12.10 5.34
C CYS A 93 13.63 -13.36 5.89
N TRP A 94 12.34 -13.57 5.64
CA TRP A 94 11.64 -14.78 6.05
C TRP A 94 12.07 -16.03 5.27
N ILE A 95 12.39 -15.91 3.96
CA ILE A 95 12.87 -17.03 3.14
C ILE A 95 14.31 -17.42 3.49
N VAL A 96 15.17 -16.44 3.77
CA VAL A 96 16.61 -16.62 3.99
C VAL A 96 16.96 -16.89 5.46
N GLY A 97 16.15 -16.39 6.40
CA GLY A 97 16.37 -16.52 7.84
C GLY A 97 15.76 -17.77 8.44
#